data_AF-A0A529N7C6-F1
#
_entry.id   AF-A0A529N7C6-F1
#
_cell.length_a   1.000
_cell.length_b   1.000
_cell.length_c   1.000
_cell.angle_alpha   90.00
_cell.angle_beta   90.00
_cell.angle_gamma   90.00
#
_symmetry.space_group_name_H-M   'P 1'
#
loop_
_entity.id
_entity.type
_entity.pdbx_description
1 polymer ?
#
loop_
_entity_poly.entity_id
_entity_poly.type
_entity_poly.pdbx_seq_one_letter_code
_entity_poly.pdbx_strand_id
1 'polypeptide(L)'
;AEAMLSRTRETPHGRLRISTPIVTYHLLLPVLSEFMARYPEIELDIDFNDRIVDVIEEGIDVAIRSGELPDSRLVSRPVAPFRMILCAASSYLDRHGTPGTPADLATHFGIHFRFLNSGRLLQWPFITGSAAPQIRSMLTCNNMEALK
;
A
#
# COMPACT_ATOMS: atom_id res chain seq x y z
N ALA A 1 -42.84 15.44 21.37
CA ALA A 1 -42.26 14.66 22.48
C ALA A 1 -41.20 13.75 21.88
N GLU A 2 -39.95 14.04 22.21
CA GLU A 2 -38.74 13.48 21.62
C GLU A 2 -38.59 11.98 21.92
N ALA A 3 -38.51 11.14 20.88
CA ALA A 3 -38.13 9.75 21.04
C ALA A 3 -36.63 9.71 21.37
N MET A 4 -36.35 9.28 22.59
CA MET A 4 -35.05 9.17 23.23
C MET A 4 -34.02 8.47 22.34
N LEU A 5 -32.94 9.19 22.05
CA LEU A 5 -31.64 8.66 21.62
C LEU A 5 -31.08 7.74 22.70
N SER A 6 -31.60 6.52 22.82
CA SER A 6 -30.94 5.45 23.58
C SER A 6 -29.77 4.93 22.75
N ARG A 7 -28.69 5.70 22.71
CA ARG A 7 -27.41 5.26 22.17
C ARG A 7 -26.77 4.37 23.22
N THR A 8 -27.32 3.18 23.43
CA THR A 8 -26.61 2.09 24.09
C THR A 8 -25.35 1.90 23.26
N ARG A 9 -24.19 2.28 23.80
CA ARG A 9 -22.91 1.92 23.20
C ARG A 9 -22.78 0.42 23.42
N GLU A 10 -23.39 -0.37 22.54
CA GLU A 10 -23.06 -1.78 22.45
C GLU A 10 -21.55 -1.89 22.24
N THR A 11 -20.93 -2.74 23.05
CA THR A 11 -19.51 -3.09 22.87
C THR A 11 -19.38 -3.68 21.46
N PRO A 12 -18.47 -3.16 20.62
CA PRO A 12 -18.23 -3.73 19.30
C PRO A 12 -17.84 -5.21 19.42
N HIS A 13 -18.53 -6.08 18.69
CA HIS A 13 -18.35 -7.53 18.72
C HIS A 13 -18.61 -8.16 17.34
N GLY A 14 -18.15 -9.40 17.16
CA GLY A 14 -18.33 -10.15 15.92
C GLY A 14 -17.07 -10.15 15.04
N ARG A 15 -17.20 -10.66 13.80
CA ARG A 15 -16.06 -10.76 12.87
C ARG A 15 -15.91 -9.49 12.06
N LEU A 16 -14.69 -8.98 11.97
CA LEU A 16 -14.30 -7.85 11.13
C LEU A 16 -13.33 -8.32 10.03
N ARG A 17 -13.81 -8.31 8.78
CA ARG A 17 -13.04 -8.71 7.60
C ARG A 17 -12.35 -7.51 6.95
N ILE A 18 -11.01 -7.56 6.92
CA ILE A 18 -10.17 -6.49 6.41
C ILE A 18 -9.34 -7.01 5.24
N SER A 19 -9.36 -6.32 4.11
CA SER A 19 -8.41 -6.56 3.03
C SER A 19 -7.44 -5.40 2.90
N THR A 20 -6.14 -5.68 2.74
CA THR A 20 -5.09 -4.66 2.71
C THR A 20 -3.89 -5.08 1.84
N PRO A 21 -3.13 -4.16 1.20
CA PRO A 21 -1.93 -4.50 0.43
C PRO A 21 -0.90 -5.20 1.28
N ILE A 22 -0.13 -6.12 0.68
CA ILE A 22 0.89 -6.90 1.41
C ILE A 22 1.83 -5.95 2.14
N VAL A 23 2.31 -4.90 1.46
CA VAL A 23 3.23 -3.91 2.01
C VAL A 23 2.74 -3.27 3.32
N THR A 24 1.45 -3.24 3.63
CA THR A 24 0.94 -2.62 4.86
C THR A 24 1.17 -3.42 6.13
N TYR A 25 1.64 -4.67 6.06
CA TYR A 25 1.81 -5.53 7.24
C TYR A 25 2.64 -4.85 8.34
N HIS A 26 3.74 -4.17 7.97
CA HIS A 26 4.62 -3.50 8.93
C HIS A 26 3.97 -2.27 9.60
N LEU A 27 2.95 -1.68 8.97
CA LEU A 27 2.18 -0.56 9.53
C LEU A 27 1.03 -1.05 10.41
N LEU A 28 0.38 -2.15 10.03
CA LEU A 28 -0.78 -2.66 10.73
C LEU A 28 -0.39 -3.47 11.97
N LEU A 29 0.62 -4.35 11.89
CA LEU A 29 0.98 -5.23 13.01
C LEU A 29 1.15 -4.49 14.35
N PRO A 30 1.81 -3.31 14.44
CA PRO A 30 1.92 -2.57 15.69
C PRO A 30 0.58 -2.11 16.28
N VAL A 31 -0.40 -1.75 15.45
CA VAL A 31 -1.70 -1.23 15.88
C VAL A 31 -2.74 -2.33 16.12
N LEU A 32 -2.58 -3.50 15.50
CA LEU A 32 -3.49 -4.63 15.69
C LEU A 32 -3.51 -5.12 17.14
N SER A 33 -2.34 -5.16 17.80
CA SER A 33 -2.26 -5.56 19.21
C SER A 33 -3.06 -4.62 20.12
N GLU A 34 -2.95 -3.31 19.92
CA GLU A 34 -3.74 -2.32 20.67
C GLU A 34 -5.23 -2.45 20.36
N PHE A 35 -5.59 -2.67 19.09
CA PHE A 35 -6.98 -2.84 18.66
C PHE A 35 -7.61 -4.08 19.31
N MET A 36 -6.94 -5.23 19.28
CA MET A 36 -7.44 -6.47 19.88
C MET A 36 -7.58 -6.36 21.40
N ALA A 37 -6.65 -5.66 22.07
CA ALA A 37 -6.75 -5.40 23.51
C ALA A 37 -7.94 -4.48 23.85
N ARG A 38 -8.23 -3.52 22.97
CA ARG A 38 -9.34 -2.56 23.15
C ARG A 38 -10.70 -3.16 22.81
N TYR A 39 -10.76 -4.09 21.86
CA TYR A 39 -11.99 -4.73 21.38
C TYR A 39 -11.86 -6.26 21.37
N PRO A 40 -11.83 -6.90 22.55
CA PRO A 40 -11.56 -8.34 22.68
C PRO A 40 -12.68 -9.23 22.13
N GLU A 41 -13.88 -8.67 21.92
CA GLU A 41 -15.03 -9.38 21.34
C GLU A 41 -15.07 -9.33 19.80
N ILE A 42 -14.10 -8.66 19.17
CA ILE A 42 -13.93 -8.64 17.71
C ILE A 42 -12.95 -9.74 17.29
N GLU A 43 -13.39 -10.61 16.38
CA GLU A 43 -12.53 -11.52 15.65
C GLU A 43 -12.01 -10.83 14.38
N LEU A 44 -10.69 -10.64 14.26
CA LEU A 44 -10.08 -10.05 13.08
C LEU A 44 -9.77 -11.12 12.02
N ASP A 45 -10.32 -10.94 10.82
CA ASP A 45 -10.05 -11.76 9.63
C ASP A 45 -9.37 -10.85 8.60
N ILE A 46 -8.04 -10.96 8.44
CA ILE A 46 -7.23 -10.03 7.65
C ILE A 46 -6.59 -10.73 6.46
N ASP A 47 -6.95 -10.29 5.25
CA ASP A 47 -6.38 -10.73 3.99
C ASP A 47 -5.35 -9.71 3.47
N PHE A 48 -4.07 -10.13 3.44
CA PHE A 48 -2.97 -9.35 2.87
C PHE A 48 -2.79 -9.71 1.39
N ASN A 49 -3.34 -8.89 0.51
CA ASN A 49 -3.26 -9.11 -0.93
C ASN A 49 -3.17 -7.79 -1.71
N ASP A 50 -2.51 -7.85 -2.86
CA ASP A 50 -2.38 -6.71 -3.77
C ASP A 50 -3.40 -6.74 -4.93
N ARG A 51 -4.36 -7.67 -4.91
CA ARG A 51 -5.43 -7.78 -5.92
C ARG A 51 -6.52 -6.73 -5.68
N ILE A 52 -7.19 -6.33 -6.76
CA ILE A 52 -8.52 -5.70 -6.64
C ILE A 52 -9.44 -6.77 -6.06
N VAL A 53 -9.97 -6.50 -4.87
CA VAL A 53 -11.04 -7.28 -4.27
C VAL A 53 -12.35 -6.57 -4.56
N ASP A 54 -13.37 -7.34 -4.95
CA ASP A 54 -14.72 -6.81 -4.90
C ASP A 54 -15.18 -6.86 -3.44
N VAL A 55 -15.18 -5.70 -2.80
CA VAL A 55 -15.50 -5.58 -1.37
C VAL A 55 -16.88 -6.15 -1.05
N ILE A 56 -17.84 -6.02 -1.99
CA ILE A 56 -19.22 -6.45 -1.81
C ILE A 56 -19.34 -7.95 -2.02
N GLU A 57 -18.84 -8.47 -3.15
CA GLU A 57 -18.94 -9.91 -3.45
C GLU A 57 -18.12 -10.78 -2.47
N GLU A 58 -16.99 -10.27 -1.99
CA GLU A 58 -16.11 -11.03 -1.09
C GLU A 58 -16.49 -10.89 0.40
N GLY A 59 -17.50 -10.07 0.72
CA GLY A 59 -17.96 -9.85 2.09
C GLY A 59 -16.86 -9.24 2.96
N ILE A 60 -16.13 -8.27 2.42
CA ILE A 60 -15.10 -7.50 3.12
C ILE A 60 -15.76 -6.28 3.77
N ASP A 61 -15.54 -6.09 5.07
CA ASP A 61 -16.08 -4.94 5.80
C ASP A 61 -15.24 -3.67 5.53
N VAL A 62 -13.92 -3.82 5.45
CA VAL A 62 -12.98 -2.72 5.25
C VAL A 62 -11.89 -3.10 4.25
N ALA A 63 -11.81 -2.34 3.15
CA ALA A 63 -10.68 -2.42 2.22
C ALA A 63 -9.77 -1.21 2.38
N ILE A 64 -8.53 -1.46 2.81
CA ILE A 64 -7.44 -0.47 2.75
C ILE A 64 -6.80 -0.63 1.37
N ARG A 65 -6.67 0.45 0.60
CA ARG A 65 -6.02 0.41 -0.72
C ARG A 65 -5.28 1.71 -0.99
N SER A 66 -4.28 1.64 -1.85
CA SER A 66 -3.55 2.80 -2.38
C SER A 66 -3.96 3.09 -3.82
N GLY A 67 -4.05 4.37 -4.17
CA GLY A 67 -4.40 4.82 -5.52
C GLY A 67 -5.86 5.25 -5.64
N GLU A 68 -6.27 5.54 -6.87
CA GLU A 68 -7.65 5.93 -7.16
C GLU A 68 -8.58 4.73 -6.98
N LEU A 69 -9.66 4.95 -6.24
CA LEU A 69 -10.73 3.97 -6.12
C LEU A 69 -11.61 4.07 -7.37
N PRO A 70 -12.02 2.93 -7.97
CA PRO A 70 -13.01 2.96 -9.03
C PRO A 70 -14.30 3.60 -8.51
N ASP A 71 -15.05 4.23 -9.41
CA ASP A 71 -16.37 4.77 -9.08
C ASP A 71 -17.24 3.64 -8.50
N SER A 72 -17.66 3.80 -7.26
CA SER A 72 -18.38 2.78 -6.52
C SER A 72 -19.30 3.44 -5.50
N ARG A 73 -20.28 2.68 -5.03
CA ARG A 73 -21.17 3.10 -3.94
C ARG A 73 -20.49 3.06 -2.56
N LEU A 74 -19.20 2.74 -2.50
CA LEU A 74 -18.45 2.62 -1.25
C LEU A 74 -18.07 3.99 -0.71
N VAL A 75 -18.05 4.12 0.62
CA VAL A 75 -17.53 5.31 1.29
C VAL A 75 -16.01 5.16 1.39
N SER A 76 -15.27 6.14 0.86
CA SER A 76 -13.82 6.20 0.97
C SER A 76 -13.38 7.23 2.01
N ARG A 77 -12.33 6.89 2.77
CA ARG A 77 -11.73 7.80 3.76
C ARG A 77 -10.20 7.75 3.66
N PRO A 78 -9.51 8.89 3.49
CA PRO A 78 -8.06 8.94 3.58
C PRO A 78 -7.58 8.43 4.95
N VAL A 79 -6.63 7.49 4.94
CA VAL A 79 -6.00 6.96 6.16
C VAL A 79 -4.69 7.70 6.43
N ALA A 80 -3.76 7.65 5.49
CA ALA A 80 -2.50 8.38 5.54
C ALA A 80 -1.93 8.54 4.11
N PRO A 81 -1.21 9.64 3.83
CA PRO A 81 -0.42 9.73 2.61
C PRO A 81 0.86 8.90 2.72
N PHE A 82 1.37 8.41 1.59
CA PHE A 82 2.71 7.84 1.48
C PHE A 82 3.38 8.35 0.21
N ARG A 83 4.71 8.33 0.18
CA ARG A 83 5.51 8.74 -0.99
C ARG A 83 6.48 7.64 -1.38
N MET A 84 6.60 7.41 -2.68
CA MET A 84 7.68 6.58 -3.22
C MET A 84 8.97 7.40 -3.24
N ILE A 85 10.08 6.77 -2.89
CA ILE A 85 11.41 7.37 -3.00
C ILE A 85 12.28 6.47 -3.87
N LEU A 86 13.25 7.08 -4.56
CA LEU A 86 14.31 6.34 -5.22
C LEU A 86 15.44 6.11 -4.21
N CYS A 87 15.85 4.86 -4.06
CA CYS A 87 16.93 4.47 -3.16
C CYS A 87 17.81 3.40 -3.83
N ALA A 88 19.01 3.25 -3.30
CA ALA A 88 19.94 2.20 -3.69
C ALA A 88 20.74 1.76 -2.45
N ALA A 89 21.18 0.50 -2.44
CA ALA A 89 22.09 0.03 -1.41
C ALA A 89 23.42 0.80 -1.47
N SER A 90 24.00 1.15 -0.32
CA SER A 90 25.29 1.85 -0.26
C SER A 90 26.38 1.11 -1.05
N SER A 91 26.44 -0.22 -0.92
CA SER A 91 27.40 -1.05 -1.64
C SER A 91 27.24 -1.02 -3.17
N TYR A 92 26.03 -0.74 -3.67
CA TYR A 92 25.79 -0.53 -5.10
C TYR A 92 26.35 0.82 -5.55
N LEU A 93 26.08 1.88 -4.77
CA LEU A 93 26.57 3.22 -5.05
C LEU A 93 28.11 3.31 -4.96
N ASP A 94 28.73 2.57 -4.04
CA ASP A 94 30.19 2.50 -3.93
C ASP A 94 30.85 1.89 -5.18
N ARG A 95 30.15 0.94 -5.84
CA ARG A 95 30.65 0.26 -7.05
C ARG A 95 30.31 1.00 -8.36
N HIS A 96 29.16 1.66 -8.40
CA HIS A 96 28.61 2.24 -9.64
C HIS A 96 28.59 3.78 -9.65
N GLY A 97 28.98 4.42 -8.55
CA GLY A 97 28.83 5.86 -8.36
C GLY A 97 27.44 6.25 -7.85
N THR A 98 27.31 7.50 -7.39
CA THR A 98 26.03 8.08 -6.98
C THR A 98 25.51 9.03 -8.06
N PRO A 99 24.31 8.80 -8.62
CA PRO A 99 23.75 9.67 -9.64
C PRO A 99 23.42 11.04 -9.06
N GLY A 100 23.87 12.12 -9.70
CA GLY A 100 23.57 13.51 -9.33
C GLY A 100 22.35 14.05 -10.07
N THR A 101 22.02 13.47 -11.22
CA THR A 101 20.87 13.84 -12.05
C THR A 101 20.11 12.59 -12.52
N PRO A 102 18.82 12.71 -12.92
CA PRO A 102 18.10 11.59 -13.52
C PRO A 102 18.79 11.02 -14.76
N ALA A 103 19.47 11.84 -15.57
CA ALA A 103 20.16 11.39 -16.78
C ALA A 103 21.28 10.39 -16.49
N ASP A 104 21.94 10.52 -15.33
CA ASP A 104 23.01 9.61 -14.90
C ASP A 104 22.51 8.17 -14.75
N LEU A 105 21.21 7.97 -14.51
CA LEU A 105 20.62 6.65 -14.34
C LEU A 105 20.64 5.78 -15.61
N ALA A 106 20.95 6.36 -16.78
CA ALA A 106 21.13 5.59 -18.01
C ALA A 106 22.27 4.55 -17.93
N THR A 107 23.26 4.77 -17.05
CA THR A 107 24.36 3.82 -16.79
C THR A 107 24.12 2.93 -15.57
N HIS A 108 22.99 3.10 -14.87
CA HIS A 108 22.62 2.34 -13.69
C HIS A 108 21.62 1.21 -14.00
N PHE A 109 21.44 0.33 -13.03
CA PHE A 109 20.52 -0.80 -13.09
C PHE A 109 19.29 -0.51 -12.25
N GLY A 110 18.13 -0.48 -12.89
CA GLY A 110 16.85 -0.23 -12.25
C GLY A 110 16.21 -1.50 -11.71
N ILE A 111 15.58 -1.38 -10.55
CA ILE A 111 14.61 -2.35 -10.03
C ILE A 111 13.24 -1.70 -10.14
N HIS A 112 12.34 -2.31 -10.90
CA HIS A 112 11.01 -1.77 -11.17
C HIS A 112 9.95 -2.51 -10.38
N PHE A 113 8.98 -1.76 -9.86
CA PHE A 113 7.78 -2.33 -9.27
C PHE A 113 6.67 -2.42 -10.33
N ARG A 114 5.98 -3.56 -10.43
CA ARG A 114 4.82 -3.75 -11.30
C ARG A 114 3.56 -3.87 -10.45
N PHE A 115 2.59 -3.02 -10.71
CA PHE A 115 1.26 -3.15 -10.12
C PHE A 115 0.55 -4.37 -10.70
N LEU A 116 0.12 -5.30 -9.86
CA LEU A 116 -0.64 -6.48 -10.28
C LEU A 116 -1.92 -6.09 -11.03
N ASN A 117 -2.61 -5.08 -10.54
CA ASN A 117 -3.94 -4.71 -11.03
C ASN A 117 -3.93 -4.08 -12.42
N SER A 118 -2.95 -3.22 -12.71
CA SER A 118 -2.87 -2.52 -14.00
C SER A 118 -1.83 -3.10 -14.95
N GLY A 119 -0.95 -3.99 -14.47
CA GLY A 119 0.24 -4.44 -15.18
C GLY A 119 1.28 -3.35 -15.43
N ARG A 120 1.00 -2.09 -15.05
CA ARG A 120 1.88 -0.94 -15.27
C ARG A 120 3.05 -0.97 -14.30
N LEU A 121 4.17 -0.43 -14.76
CA LEU A 121 5.30 -0.16 -13.88
C LEU A 121 5.01 1.09 -13.05
N LEU A 122 5.44 1.07 -11.79
CA LEU A 122 5.56 2.27 -10.98
C LEU A 122 6.51 3.24 -11.69
N GLN A 123 5.98 4.41 -12.01
CA GLN A 123 6.77 5.52 -12.54
C GLN A 123 7.68 6.05 -11.43
N TRP A 124 8.97 6.20 -11.73
CA TRP A 124 9.91 6.75 -10.77
C TRP A 124 9.60 8.23 -10.55
N PRO A 125 9.61 8.73 -9.30
CA PRO A 125 9.09 10.04 -8.93
C PRO A 125 10.11 11.16 -9.24
N PHE A 126 10.51 11.31 -10.51
CA PHE A 126 11.39 12.38 -10.93
C PHE A 126 10.65 13.72 -10.95
N ILE A 127 11.21 14.72 -10.27
CA ILE A 127 10.75 16.11 -10.34
C ILE A 127 11.42 16.75 -11.56
N THR A 128 11.02 16.38 -12.77
CA THR A 128 11.58 17.00 -13.98
C THR A 128 10.54 17.12 -15.09
N GLY A 129 10.48 18.29 -15.72
CA GLY A 129 9.75 18.49 -16.99
C GLY A 129 10.41 17.84 -18.21
N SER A 130 11.45 17.03 -18.01
CA SER A 130 12.12 16.23 -19.03
C SER A 130 11.61 14.79 -19.02
N ALA A 131 11.68 14.12 -20.17
CA ALA A 131 11.34 12.70 -20.30
C ALA A 131 12.11 11.85 -19.28
N ALA A 132 11.44 10.83 -18.73
CA ALA A 132 12.08 9.89 -17.82
C ALA A 132 13.29 9.21 -18.52
N PRO A 133 14.46 9.13 -17.87
CA PRO A 133 15.63 8.46 -18.44
C PRO A 133 15.29 6.99 -18.74
N GLN A 134 15.80 6.48 -19.86
CA GLN A 134 15.69 5.06 -20.15
C GLN A 134 16.68 4.30 -19.27
N ILE A 135 16.16 3.61 -18.25
CA ILE A 135 16.97 2.86 -17.29
C ILE A 135 17.00 1.40 -17.71
N ARG A 136 18.17 0.78 -17.68
CA ARG A 136 18.29 -0.65 -17.89
C ARG A 136 17.70 -1.38 -16.69
N SER A 137 16.57 -2.05 -16.88
CA SER A 137 15.95 -2.87 -15.84
C SER A 137 16.78 -4.15 -15.60
N MET A 138 17.10 -4.41 -14.34
CA MET A 138 17.72 -5.68 -13.90
C MET A 138 16.69 -6.62 -13.28
N LEU A 139 15.66 -6.05 -12.66
CA LEU A 139 14.58 -6.78 -12.02
C LEU A 139 13.26 -6.00 -12.17
N THR A 140 12.19 -6.74 -12.41
CA THR A 140 10.82 -6.22 -12.26
C THR A 140 10.06 -7.14 -11.34
N CYS A 141 9.59 -6.63 -10.20
CA CYS A 141 8.86 -7.40 -9.21
C CYS A 141 7.55 -6.69 -8.82
N ASN A 142 6.60 -7.44 -8.32
CA ASN A 142 5.32 -6.93 -7.79
C ASN A 142 5.26 -7.02 -6.27
N ASN A 143 6.35 -7.44 -5.62
CA ASN A 143 6.48 -7.54 -4.19
C ASN A 143 7.84 -6.96 -3.76
N MET A 144 7.82 -5.97 -2.89
CA MET A 144 9.02 -5.29 -2.40
C MET A 144 9.85 -6.17 -1.46
N GLU A 145 9.25 -7.19 -0.84
CA GLU A 145 9.96 -8.16 0.00
C GLU A 145 10.95 -9.03 -0.81
N ALA A 146 10.83 -9.05 -2.13
CA ALA A 146 11.78 -9.74 -3.01
C ALA A 146 13.18 -9.09 -3.03
N LEU A 147 13.34 -7.91 -2.41
CA LEU A 147 14.57 -7.11 -2.44
C LEU A 147 15.44 -7.25 -1.17
N LYS A 148 15.21 -8.30 -0.37
CA LYS A 148 16.03 -8.60 0.81
C LYS A 148 17.39 -9.20 0.46
#